data_AF-A0A938T221-F1
#
_entry.id   AF-A0A938T221-F1
#
_cell.length_a   1.000
_cell.length_b   1.000
_cell.length_c   1.000
_cell.angle_alpha   90.00
_cell.angle_beta   90.00
_cell.angle_gamma   90.00
#
_symmetry.space_group_name_H-M   'P 1'
#
loop_
_entity.id
_entity.type
_entity.pdbx_description
1 polymer ?
#
loop_
_entity_poly.entity_id
_entity_poly.type
_entity_poly.pdbx_seq_one_letter_code
_entity_poly.pdbx_strand_id
1 'polypeptide(L)' 'MNRLFPAEVEKRIKAWADVTMLSLELKRAAMRKRHPELREDEINERVRKELTMLKIKQDER' A
#
# COMPACT_ATOMS: atom_id res chain seq x y z
N MET A 1 -19.81 3.68 23.88
CA MET A 1 -19.20 3.67 22.53
C MET A 1 -19.44 5.03 21.89
N ASN A 2 -18.39 5.81 21.62
CA ASN A 2 -18.52 7.04 20.87
C ASN A 2 -18.88 6.68 19.42
N ARG A 3 -20.10 7.01 18.98
CA ARG A 3 -20.50 6.82 17.58
C ARG A 3 -19.72 7.83 16.74
N LEU A 4 -18.91 7.33 15.82
CA LEU A 4 -18.24 8.20 14.84
C LEU A 4 -19.30 8.78 13.90
N PHE A 5 -19.23 10.09 13.65
CA PHE A 5 -20.06 10.73 12.64
C PHE A 5 -19.61 10.26 11.25
N PRO A 6 -20.53 10.05 10.29
CA PRO A 6 -20.20 9.61 8.94
C PRO A 6 -19.09 10.44 8.26
N ALA A 7 -19.10 11.76 8.45
CA ALA A 7 -18.07 12.66 7.91
C ALA A 7 -16.67 12.40 8.49
N GLU A 8 -16.58 12.03 9.77
CA GLU A 8 -15.31 11.68 10.42
C GLU A 8 -14.80 10.32 9.93
N VAL A 9 -15.71 9.36 9.67
CA VAL A 9 -15.35 8.07 9.05
C VAL A 9 -14.81 8.29 7.64
N GLU A 10 -15.48 9.10 6.83
CA GLU A 10 -15.05 9.41 5.47
C GLU A 10 -13.67 10.08 5.45
N LYS A 11 -13.45 11.07 6.33
CA LYS A 11 -12.15 11.74 6.49
C LYS A 11 -11.03 10.75 6.80
N ARG A 12 -11.28 9.81 7.72
CA ARG A 12 -10.29 8.79 8.09
C ARG A 12 -10.00 7.81 6.95
N ILE A 13 -11.02 7.39 6.21
CA ILE A 13 -10.85 6.51 5.04
C ILE A 13 -9.99 7.21 3.97
N LYS A 14 -10.25 8.50 3.69
CA LYS A 14 -9.43 9.28 2.74
C LYS A 14 -7.98 9.40 3.21
N ALA A 15 -7.76 9.81 4.46
CA ALA A 15 -6.42 9.91 5.02
C ALA A 15 -5.66 8.57 4.99
N TRP A 16 -6.34 7.47 5.27
CA TRP A 16 -5.76 6.13 5.18
C TRP A 16 -5.40 5.76 3.73
N ALA A 17 -6.27 6.08 2.77
CA ALA A 17 -6.00 5.86 1.35
C ALA A 17 -4.78 6.66 0.88
N ASP A 18 -4.66 7.93 1.27
CA ASP A 18 -3.54 8.81 0.91
C ASP A 18 -2.21 8.27 1.45
N VAL A 19 -2.16 7.91 2.73
CA VAL A 19 -0.96 7.32 3.36
C VAL A 19 -0.58 5.99 2.69
N THR A 20 -1.57 5.18 2.34
CA THR A 20 -1.36 3.91 1.65
C THR A 20 -0.76 4.13 0.26
N MET A 21 -1.31 5.07 -0.51
CA MET A 21 -0.78 5.40 -1.84
C MET A 21 0.65 5.92 -1.77
N LEU A 22 0.94 6.85 -0.86
CA LEU A 22 2.29 7.38 -0.65
C LEU A 22 3.29 6.26 -0.30
N SER A 23 2.87 5.32 0.55
CA SER A 23 3.71 4.17 0.93
C SER A 23 4.01 3.26 -0.28
N LEU A 24 3.04 3.05 -1.17
CA LEU A 24 3.23 2.28 -2.39
C LEU A 24 4.15 2.99 -3.38
N GLU A 25 4.02 4.30 -3.54
CA GLU A 25 4.87 5.11 -4.40
C GLU A 25 6.32 5.11 -3.94
N LEU A 26 6.55 5.29 -2.63
CA LEU A 26 7.89 5.19 -2.05
C LEU A 26 8.51 3.82 -2.27
N LYS A 27 7.72 2.75 -2.13
CA LYS A 27 8.19 1.38 -2.39
C LYS A 27 8.56 1.18 -3.85
N ARG A 28 7.73 1.65 -4.79
CA ARG A 28 8.04 1.62 -6.23
C ARG A 28 9.30 2.42 -6.54
N ALA A 29 9.47 3.61 -5.97
CA ALA A 29 10.66 4.43 -6.14
C ALA A 29 11.92 3.73 -5.60
N ALA A 30 11.83 3.08 -4.44
CA ALA A 30 12.93 2.29 -3.89
C ALA A 30 13.29 1.10 -4.80
N MET A 31 12.30 0.44 -5.40
CA MET A 31 12.51 -0.64 -6.37
C MET A 31 13.18 -0.13 -7.64
N ARG A 32 12.72 0.99 -8.23
CA ARG A 32 13.38 1.60 -9.40
C ARG A 32 14.85 1.92 -9.13
N LYS A 33 15.15 2.42 -7.92
CA LYS A 33 16.53 2.73 -7.52
C LYS A 33 17.41 1.48 -7.36
N ARG A 34 16.85 0.40 -6.82
CA ARG A 34 17.57 -0.86 -6.59
C ARG A 34 17.72 -1.72 -7.84
N HIS A 35 16.75 -1.62 -8.74
CA HIS A 35 16.61 -2.43 -9.94
C HIS A 35 16.29 -1.55 -11.15
N PRO A 36 17.24 -0.73 -11.61
CA PRO A 36 17.02 0.16 -12.76
C PRO A 36 16.75 -0.60 -14.07
N GLU A 37 17.09 -1.88 -14.14
CA GLU A 37 16.84 -2.78 -15.26
C GLU A 37 15.37 -3.20 -15.42
N LEU A 38 14.58 -3.08 -14.34
CA LEU A 38 13.18 -3.49 -14.35
C LEU A 38 12.29 -2.41 -14.95
N ARG A 39 11.34 -2.85 -15.77
CA ARG A 39 10.28 -1.98 -16.28
C ARG A 39 9.23 -1.73 -15.20
N GLU A 40 8.43 -0.69 -15.42
CA GLU A 40 7.40 -0.26 -14.47
C GLU A 40 6.35 -1.35 -14.18
N ASP A 41 5.96 -2.12 -15.19
CA ASP A 41 5.05 -3.27 -15.06
C ASP A 41 5.62 -4.36 -14.15
N GLU A 42 6.91 -4.65 -14.29
CA GLU A 42 7.62 -5.66 -13.48
C GLU A 42 7.77 -5.19 -12.02
N ILE A 43 8.04 -3.91 -11.81
CA ILE A 43 8.06 -3.29 -10.48
C ILE A 43 6.68 -3.36 -9.82
N ASN A 44 5.63 -3.02 -10.57
CA ASN A 44 4.25 -3.08 -10.08
C ASN A 44 3.85 -4.50 -9.68
N GLU A 45 4.20 -5.49 -10.49
CA GLU A 45 3.91 -6.89 -10.19
C GLU A 45 4.66 -7.38 -8.95
N ARG A 46 5.94 -7.01 -8.78
CA ARG A 46 6.71 -7.35 -7.57
C ARG A 46 6.09 -6.74 -6.32
N VAL A 47 5.74 -5.45 -6.36
CA VAL A 47 5.07 -4.78 -5.23
C VAL A 47 3.75 -5.47 -4.89
N ARG A 48 2.96 -5.86 -5.90
CA ARG A 48 1.70 -6.60 -5.70
C ARG A 48 1.92 -7.95 -5.02
N LYS A 49 2.86 -8.76 -5.50
CA LYS A 49 3.18 -10.08 -4.92
C LYS A 49 3.60 -9.96 -3.45
N GLU A 50 4.45 -8.98 -3.12
CA GLU A 50 4.88 -8.75 -1.75
C GLU A 50 3.70 -8.40 -0.81
N LEU A 51 2.76 -7.56 -1.27
CA LEU A 51 1.56 -7.23 -0.49
C LEU A 51 0.66 -8.46 -0.28
N THR A 52 0.48 -9.28 -1.31
CA THR A 52 -0.30 -10.52 -1.20
C THR A 52 0.32 -11.47 -0.17
N MET A 53 1.64 -11.64 -0.17
CA MET A 53 2.32 -12.49 0.82
C MET A 53 2.21 -11.94 2.23
N LEU A 54 2.27 -10.61 2.42
CA LEU A 54 2.08 -9.99 3.73
C LEU A 54 0.67 -10.23 4.27
N LYS A 55 -0.35 -10.17 3.41
CA LYS A 55 -1.72 -10.47 3.79
C LYS A 55 -1.88 -11.93 4.23
N ILE A 56 -1.35 -12.88 3.46
CA ILE A 56 -1.40 -14.31 3.81
C ILE A 56 -0.76 -14.56 5.20
N LYS A 57 0.42 -13.99 5.45
CA LYS A 57 1.10 -14.10 6.75
C LYS A 57 0.36 -13.45 7.91
N GLN A 58 -0.47 -12.45 7.64
CA GLN A 58 -1.31 -11.81 8.65
C GLN A 58 -2.52 -12.68 8.99
N ASP A 59 -3.10 -13.35 7.99
CA ASP A 59 -4.26 -14.24 8.15
C ASP A 59 -3.89 -15.58 8.83
N GLU A 60 -2.61 -15.97 8.80
CA GLU A 60 -2.06 -17.16 9.47
C GLU A 60 -1.73 -16.95 10.98
N ARG A 61 -1.85 -15.73 11.51
CA ARG A 61 -1.56 -15.37 12.91
C ARG A 61 -2.81 -15.11 13.73
#